data_AF-A0A3A8PIT1-F1
#
_entry.id   AF-A0A3A8PIT1-F1
#
_cell.length_a   1.000
_cell.length_b   1.000
_cell.length_c   1.000
_cell.angle_alpha   90.00
_cell.angle_beta   90.00
_cell.angle_gamma   90.00
#
_symmetry.space_group_name_H-M   'P 1'
#
loop_
_entity.id
_entity.type
_entity.pdbx_description
1 polymer ?
#
loop_
_entity_poly.entity_id
_entity_poly.type
_entity_poly.pdbx_seq_one_letter_code
_entity_poly.pdbx_strand_id
1 'polypeptide(L)'
;MRQAHGWLGLLLVISGCRHPAAAWKGAVEWPDERSARPVESPMPAGAAQAAVGAIREFVRTNPRRLFSGCEHPEDGLNVSLFTGPTPGLYYVLLDPDFERCAGPRRRILDGWFFYAVTPQGDVVAESPGPPDEGTPVEPPAPPLPAPEAPANDAGPTGGGARSSGAASG
;
A
#
# COMPACT_ATOMS: atom_id res chain seq x y z
N MET A 1 -25.39 46.03 56.04
CA MET A 1 -25.60 46.29 54.59
C MET A 1 -24.65 45.37 53.83
N ARG A 2 -25.19 44.36 53.13
CA ARG A 2 -24.43 43.32 52.41
C ARG A 2 -24.15 43.81 50.99
N GLN A 3 -22.89 43.93 50.60
CA GLN A 3 -22.50 44.13 49.19
C GLN A 3 -22.33 42.75 48.54
N ALA A 4 -23.23 42.43 47.62
CA ALA A 4 -23.11 41.29 46.73
C ALA A 4 -22.20 41.70 45.56
N HIS A 5 -21.02 41.10 45.45
CA HIS A 5 -20.21 41.19 44.24
C HIS A 5 -20.56 40.02 43.34
N GLY A 6 -21.42 40.30 42.37
CA GLY A 6 -21.66 39.43 41.23
C GLY A 6 -20.41 39.37 40.36
N TRP A 7 -19.73 38.23 40.38
CA TRP A 7 -18.78 37.84 39.35
C TRP A 7 -19.45 36.75 38.51
N LEU A 8 -20.28 37.21 37.57
CA LEU A 8 -20.80 36.38 36.50
C LEU A 8 -19.99 36.69 35.24
N GLY A 9 -19.43 35.63 34.65
CA GLY A 9 -19.32 35.52 33.20
C GLY A 9 -17.98 35.96 32.59
N LEU A 10 -17.10 34.99 32.36
CA LEU A 10 -16.42 34.88 31.08
C LEU A 10 -15.97 33.43 30.82
N LEU A 11 -16.93 32.53 30.55
CA LEU A 11 -16.64 31.27 29.86
C LEU A 11 -16.64 31.57 28.35
N LEU A 12 -15.52 32.12 27.85
CA LEU A 12 -15.21 32.09 26.42
C LEU A 12 -14.97 30.63 26.05
N VAL A 13 -16.03 29.93 25.65
CA VAL A 13 -15.94 28.63 25.02
C VAL A 13 -15.21 28.86 23.69
N ILE A 14 -13.92 28.55 23.67
CA ILE A 14 -13.09 28.55 22.47
C ILE A 14 -13.59 27.40 21.60
N SER A 15 -14.71 27.63 20.90
CA SER A 15 -15.17 26.81 19.80
C SER A 15 -14.23 27.09 18.62
N GLY A 16 -13.02 26.53 18.68
CA GLY A 16 -12.10 26.53 17.55
C GLY A 16 -12.79 25.84 16.37
N CYS A 17 -12.76 26.48 15.19
CA CYS A 17 -13.24 25.88 13.95
C CYS A 17 -12.41 24.64 13.63
N ARG A 18 -12.82 23.47 14.13
CA ARG A 18 -12.47 22.20 13.49
C ARG A 18 -13.21 22.17 12.17
N HIS A 19 -12.54 22.59 11.10
CA HIS A 19 -13.02 22.29 9.77
C HIS A 19 -13.15 20.77 9.70
N PRO A 20 -14.35 20.23 9.42
CA PRO A 20 -14.51 18.80 9.23
C PRO A 20 -13.51 18.40 8.15
N ALA A 21 -12.64 17.44 8.47
CA ALA A 21 -11.73 16.88 7.49
C ALA A 21 -12.59 16.45 6.31
N ALA A 22 -12.34 17.05 5.15
CA ALA A 22 -12.98 16.60 3.93
C ALA A 22 -12.52 15.16 3.74
N ALA A 23 -13.41 14.19 3.98
CA ALA A 23 -13.13 12.78 3.72
C ALA A 23 -12.63 12.71 2.27
N TRP A 24 -11.37 12.32 2.11
CA TRP A 24 -10.74 12.24 0.80
C TRP A 24 -11.54 11.27 -0.08
N LYS A 25 -11.94 11.73 -1.27
CA LYS A 25 -12.82 10.96 -2.19
C LYS A 25 -12.16 10.63 -3.53
N GLY A 26 -10.90 11.02 -3.73
CA GLY A 26 -10.18 10.81 -4.98
C GLY A 26 -9.35 9.52 -4.98
N ALA A 27 -9.06 8.99 -6.17
CA ALA A 27 -7.97 8.03 -6.30
C ALA A 27 -6.64 8.74 -5.95
N VAL A 28 -5.77 8.05 -5.21
CA VAL A 28 -4.43 8.56 -4.89
C VAL A 28 -3.50 8.14 -6.01
N GLU A 29 -2.93 9.12 -6.71
CA GLU A 29 -1.80 8.90 -7.60
C GLU A 29 -0.51 8.92 -6.77
N TRP A 30 0.27 7.84 -6.84
CA TRP A 30 1.51 7.71 -6.08
C TRP A 30 2.68 8.36 -6.82
N PRO A 31 3.54 9.13 -6.14
CA PRO A 31 4.67 9.78 -6.78
C PRO A 31 5.72 8.76 -7.22
N ASP A 32 6.24 8.98 -8.42
CA ASP A 32 7.45 8.35 -8.94
C ASP A 32 8.70 9.23 -8.69
N GLU A 33 9.87 8.78 -9.15
CA GLU A 33 11.14 9.51 -9.03
C GLU A 33 11.08 10.94 -9.60
N ARG A 34 10.19 11.19 -10.59
CA ARG A 34 10.10 12.48 -11.28
C ARG A 34 9.05 13.40 -10.68
N SER A 35 8.10 12.88 -9.93
CA SER A 35 6.99 13.64 -9.33
C SER A 35 7.11 13.78 -7.81
N ALA A 36 7.90 12.95 -7.15
CA ALA A 36 8.26 13.13 -5.75
C ALA A 36 9.07 14.42 -5.54
N ARG A 37 8.63 15.27 -4.61
CA ARG A 37 9.34 16.49 -4.22
C ARG A 37 9.53 16.50 -2.70
N PRO A 38 10.76 16.42 -2.18
CA PRO A 38 11.00 16.48 -0.74
C PRO A 38 10.36 17.74 -0.14
N VAL A 39 9.76 17.60 1.04
CA VAL A 39 9.31 18.76 1.80
C VAL A 39 10.53 19.49 2.36
N GLU A 40 10.73 20.74 1.94
CA GLU A 40 11.87 21.55 2.33
C GLU A 40 11.70 22.21 3.71
N SER A 41 12.79 22.81 4.21
CA SER A 41 12.80 23.65 5.40
C SER A 41 12.58 25.12 5.03
N PRO A 42 11.71 25.87 5.74
CA PRO A 42 10.94 25.45 6.90
C PRO A 42 9.77 24.53 6.53
N MET A 43 9.56 23.48 7.34
CA MET A 43 8.50 22.50 7.13
C MET A 43 7.11 23.12 7.37
N PRO A 44 6.15 22.99 6.43
CA PRO A 44 4.77 23.40 6.65
C PRO A 44 4.14 22.64 7.82
N ALA A 45 3.32 23.31 8.64
CA ALA A 45 2.67 22.68 9.79
C ALA A 45 1.77 21.49 9.39
N GLY A 46 1.13 21.55 8.22
CA GLY A 46 0.34 20.44 7.69
C GLY A 46 1.20 19.21 7.34
N ALA A 47 2.44 19.40 6.89
CA ALA A 47 3.37 18.31 6.64
C ALA A 47 3.78 17.62 7.94
N ALA A 48 4.03 18.40 9.00
CA ALA A 48 4.30 17.84 10.32
C ALA A 48 3.09 17.05 10.87
N GLN A 49 1.87 17.54 10.67
CA GLN A 49 0.66 16.82 11.05
C GLN A 49 0.48 15.52 10.25
N ALA A 50 0.76 15.56 8.94
CA ALA A 50 0.77 14.38 8.09
C ALA A 50 1.77 13.31 8.58
N ALA A 51 2.99 13.71 8.95
CA ALA A 51 3.99 12.80 9.52
C ALA A 51 3.46 12.10 10.79
N VAL A 52 2.90 12.87 11.72
CA VAL A 52 2.32 12.34 12.96
C VAL A 52 1.16 11.37 12.66
N GLY A 53 0.33 11.70 11.67
CA GLY A 53 -0.75 10.84 11.19
C GLY A 53 -0.24 9.47 10.72
N ALA A 54 0.75 9.47 9.83
CA ALA A 54 1.37 8.25 9.33
C ALA A 54 2.01 7.42 10.45
N ILE A 55 2.77 8.04 11.35
CA ILE A 55 3.41 7.35 12.49
C ILE A 55 2.34 6.66 13.35
N ARG A 56 1.26 7.37 13.69
CA ARG A 56 0.18 6.82 14.50
C ARG A 56 -0.49 5.63 13.82
N GLU A 57 -0.72 5.74 12.51
CA GLU A 57 -1.30 4.66 11.72
C GLU A 57 -0.39 3.43 11.72
N PHE A 58 0.89 3.61 11.40
CA PHE A 58 1.87 2.52 11.41
C PHE A 58 1.97 1.83 12.77
N VAL A 59 2.08 2.60 13.86
CA VAL A 59 2.15 2.05 15.23
C VAL A 59 0.86 1.33 15.62
N ARG A 60 -0.29 1.77 15.10
CA ARG A 60 -1.61 1.17 15.37
C ARG A 60 -1.82 -0.15 14.62
N THR A 61 -1.36 -0.25 13.37
CA THR A 61 -1.57 -1.42 12.51
C THR A 61 -0.52 -2.52 12.73
N ASN A 62 0.62 -2.18 13.34
CA ASN A 62 1.72 -3.11 13.57
C ASN A 62 1.77 -3.71 15.00
N PRO A 63 2.20 -4.97 15.15
CA PRO A 63 2.23 -5.63 16.45
C PRO A 63 3.28 -5.01 17.39
N ARG A 64 2.90 -4.82 18.66
CA ARG A 64 3.73 -4.18 19.71
C ARG A 64 5.13 -4.76 19.88
N ARG A 65 5.31 -6.05 19.60
CA ARG A 65 6.62 -6.74 19.68
C ARG A 65 7.68 -6.13 18.75
N LEU A 66 7.27 -5.50 17.64
CA LEU A 66 8.19 -4.84 16.71
C LEU A 66 8.93 -3.66 17.36
N PHE A 67 8.30 -3.02 18.34
CA PHE A 67 8.82 -1.85 19.04
C PHE A 67 9.49 -2.16 20.39
N SER A 68 9.72 -3.44 20.70
CA SER A 68 10.37 -3.85 21.95
C SER A 68 11.74 -3.18 22.13
N GLY A 69 11.98 -2.55 23.28
CA GLY A 69 13.25 -1.86 23.57
C GLY A 69 13.34 -0.41 23.08
N CYS A 70 12.28 0.11 22.43
CA CYS A 70 12.11 1.56 22.28
C CYS A 70 11.42 2.12 23.54
N GLU A 71 11.71 3.36 23.93
CA GLU A 71 10.95 4.04 24.98
C GLU A 71 9.53 4.35 24.48
N HIS A 72 9.45 4.85 23.24
CA HIS A 72 8.22 5.00 22.47
C HIS A 72 8.32 4.31 21.11
N PRO A 73 7.22 3.72 20.59
CA PRO A 73 7.22 3.05 19.28
C PRO A 73 7.76 3.90 18.12
N GLU A 74 7.47 5.19 18.14
CA GLU A 74 7.91 6.18 17.16
C GLU A 74 9.42 6.41 17.12
N ASP A 75 10.16 6.09 18.20
CA ASP A 75 11.62 6.27 18.27
C ASP A 75 12.36 5.33 17.32
N GLY A 76 11.70 4.24 16.91
CA GLY A 76 12.23 3.26 15.97
C GLY A 76 11.93 3.56 14.50
N LEU A 77 11.46 4.77 14.17
CA LEU A 77 11.03 5.13 12.81
C LEU A 77 11.81 6.34 12.29
N ASN A 78 12.33 6.23 11.07
CA ASN A 78 12.75 7.38 10.28
C ASN A 78 11.60 7.82 9.37
N VAL A 79 11.50 9.12 9.09
CA VAL A 79 10.40 9.71 8.33
C VAL A 79 10.93 10.55 7.20
N SER A 80 10.51 10.25 5.98
CA SER A 80 10.75 11.08 4.80
C SER A 80 9.42 11.62 4.27
N LEU A 81 9.35 12.92 4.01
CA LEU A 81 8.14 13.60 3.56
C LEU A 81 8.30 14.19 2.15
N PHE A 82 7.27 13.98 1.35
CA PHE A 82 7.21 14.46 -0.03
C PHE A 82 5.86 15.11 -0.33
N THR A 83 5.87 16.05 -1.26
CA THR A 83 4.70 16.39 -2.08
C THR A 83 4.78 15.61 -3.40
N GLY A 84 3.66 15.53 -4.12
CA GLY A 84 3.53 14.66 -5.29
C GLY A 84 2.36 15.01 -6.20
N PRO A 85 1.95 14.10 -7.09
CA PRO A 85 1.04 14.40 -8.19
C PRO A 85 -0.39 14.72 -7.72
N THR A 86 -0.86 14.07 -6.65
CA THR A 86 -2.16 14.37 -6.05
C THR A 86 -2.09 15.63 -5.17
N PRO A 87 -2.74 16.75 -5.54
CA PRO A 87 -2.67 17.98 -4.75
C PRO A 87 -3.39 17.86 -3.42
N GLY A 88 -2.87 18.54 -2.40
CA GLY A 88 -3.47 18.56 -1.07
C GLY A 88 -3.18 17.32 -0.23
N LEU A 89 -2.29 16.43 -0.68
CA LEU A 89 -1.78 15.31 0.11
C LEU A 89 -0.26 15.46 0.33
N TYR A 90 0.18 14.93 1.46
CA TYR A 90 1.59 14.63 1.73
C TYR A 90 1.82 13.13 1.61
N TYR A 91 2.98 12.76 1.08
CA TYR A 91 3.39 11.37 0.98
C TYR A 91 4.50 11.12 2.00
N VAL A 92 4.27 10.18 2.91
CA VAL A 92 5.12 9.94 4.08
C VAL A 92 5.67 8.53 3.98
N LEU A 93 6.97 8.43 3.74
CA LEU A 93 7.70 7.16 3.80
C LEU A 93 8.22 6.96 5.22
N LEU A 94 7.87 5.83 5.81
CA LEU A 94 8.35 5.40 7.11
C LEU A 94 9.36 4.26 6.92
N ASP A 95 10.58 4.49 7.38
CA ASP A 95 11.65 3.50 7.33
C ASP A 95 11.89 2.99 8.77
N PRO A 96 11.51 1.74 9.08
CA PRO A 96 11.75 1.18 10.40
C PRO A 96 13.25 1.01 10.67
N ASP A 97 13.75 1.69 11.69
CA ASP A 97 15.14 1.67 12.16
C ASP A 97 15.18 1.27 13.63
N PHE A 98 14.80 0.02 13.88
CA PHE A 98 14.71 -0.53 15.22
C PHE A 98 16.08 -0.80 15.86
N GLU A 99 17.19 -0.61 15.16
CA GLU A 99 18.53 -0.70 15.76
C GLU A 99 18.76 0.39 16.82
N ARG A 100 18.03 1.50 16.72
CA ARG A 100 18.00 2.57 17.74
C ARG A 100 17.35 2.13 19.03
N CYS A 101 16.50 1.12 18.97
CA CYS A 101 15.85 0.53 20.12
C CYS A 101 16.77 -0.57 20.66
N ALA A 102 17.07 -0.55 21.96
CA ALA A 102 18.03 -1.47 22.60
C ALA A 102 17.58 -2.95 22.66
N GLY A 103 16.71 -3.38 21.76
CA GLY A 103 16.18 -4.74 21.67
C GLY A 103 16.79 -5.58 20.54
N PRO A 104 16.26 -6.79 20.28
CA PRO A 104 16.80 -7.69 19.25
C PRO A 104 16.95 -7.07 17.86
N ARG A 105 18.16 -7.22 17.30
CA ARG A 105 18.69 -6.56 16.08
C ARG A 105 18.04 -6.95 14.75
N ARG A 106 17.24 -8.02 14.69
CA ARG A 106 16.61 -8.47 13.43
C ARG A 106 15.10 -8.42 13.57
N ARG A 107 14.52 -7.32 13.11
CA ARG A 107 13.07 -7.09 13.02
C ARG A 107 12.78 -6.46 11.69
N ILE A 108 12.99 -7.24 10.65
CA ILE A 108 12.79 -6.77 9.29
C ILE A 108 11.31 -6.97 9.00
N LEU A 109 10.64 -5.89 8.63
CA LEU A 109 9.44 -6.00 7.84
C LEU A 109 9.91 -5.92 6.38
N ASP A 110 9.62 -6.96 5.61
CA ASP A 110 9.81 -6.92 4.16
C ASP A 110 8.64 -6.10 3.59
N GLY A 111 8.75 -4.78 3.61
CA GLY A 111 7.61 -3.90 3.28
C GLY A 111 7.99 -2.45 3.02
N TRP A 112 7.20 -1.82 2.16
CA TRP A 112 7.32 -0.41 1.79
C TRP A 112 6.21 0.39 2.49
N PHE A 113 6.53 1.10 3.56
CA PHE A 113 5.52 1.82 4.37
C PHE A 113 5.37 3.25 3.90
N PHE A 114 4.59 3.42 2.84
CA PHE A 114 4.40 4.72 2.21
C PHE A 114 2.94 5.12 2.24
N TYR A 115 2.66 6.21 2.93
CA TYR A 115 1.30 6.66 3.20
C TYR A 115 1.00 7.95 2.45
N ALA A 116 -0.21 8.06 1.92
CA ALA A 116 -0.75 9.33 1.48
C ALA A 116 -1.63 9.88 2.61
N VAL A 117 -1.36 11.11 3.03
CA VAL A 117 -1.90 11.68 4.26
C VAL A 117 -2.36 13.12 4.01
N THR A 118 -3.51 13.48 4.56
CA THR A 118 -4.00 14.86 4.51
C THR A 118 -3.14 15.78 5.39
N PRO A 119 -3.18 17.11 5.17
CA PRO A 119 -2.54 18.08 6.05
C PRO A 119 -3.05 18.04 7.49
N GLN A 120 -4.19 17.39 7.76
CA GLN A 120 -4.75 17.21 9.10
C GLN A 120 -4.22 15.96 9.80
N GLY A 121 -3.47 15.10 9.09
CA GLY A 121 -2.95 13.84 9.61
C GLY A 121 -3.85 12.62 9.39
N ASP A 122 -4.87 12.72 8.51
CA ASP A 122 -5.70 11.58 8.17
C ASP A 122 -5.03 10.76 7.07
N VAL A 123 -4.76 9.48 7.34
CA VAL A 123 -4.22 8.56 6.33
C VAL A 123 -5.33 8.17 5.37
N VAL A 124 -5.14 8.47 4.08
CA VAL A 124 -6.15 8.25 3.03
C VAL A 124 -5.84 7.03 2.18
N ALA A 125 -4.56 6.64 2.10
CA ALA A 125 -4.12 5.41 1.44
C ALA A 125 -2.74 4.99 1.96
N GLU A 126 -2.49 3.68 1.89
CA GLU A 126 -1.16 3.07 2.01
C GLU A 126 -0.77 2.53 0.62
N SER A 127 0.49 2.70 0.24
CA SER A 127 0.99 2.30 -1.07
C SER A 127 0.86 0.79 -1.24
N PRO A 128 0.41 0.29 -2.40
CA PRO A 128 0.31 -1.15 -2.65
C PRO A 128 1.67 -1.88 -2.71
N GLY A 129 2.78 -1.17 -2.50
CA GLY A 129 4.15 -1.68 -2.69
C GLY A 129 4.75 -1.20 -4.00
N PRO A 130 6.03 -1.51 -4.29
CA PRO A 130 6.57 -1.29 -5.63
C PRO A 130 5.69 -2.00 -6.66
N PRO A 131 5.44 -1.41 -7.85
CA PRO A 131 4.80 -2.14 -8.92
C PRO A 131 5.59 -3.43 -9.13
N ASP A 132 4.91 -4.58 -9.12
CA ASP A 132 5.54 -5.88 -9.33
C ASP A 132 6.52 -5.75 -10.50
N GLU A 133 7.82 -5.93 -10.25
CA GLU A 133 8.78 -6.18 -11.31
C GLU A 133 8.35 -7.49 -11.95
N GLY A 134 7.56 -7.38 -13.02
CA GLY A 134 6.79 -8.42 -13.69
C GLY A 134 7.06 -9.83 -13.22
N THR A 135 6.09 -10.42 -12.50
CA THR A 135 5.86 -11.85 -12.72
C THR A 135 5.56 -11.95 -14.22
N PRO A 136 6.34 -12.69 -15.03
CA PRO A 136 5.96 -12.93 -16.40
C PRO A 136 4.55 -13.52 -16.34
N VAL A 137 3.56 -12.80 -16.86
CA VAL A 137 2.26 -13.40 -17.15
C VAL A 137 2.59 -14.46 -18.19
N GLU A 138 2.69 -15.71 -17.76
CA GLU A 138 2.81 -16.84 -18.65
C GLU A 138 1.63 -16.72 -19.63
N PRO A 139 1.89 -16.59 -20.95
CA PRO A 139 0.82 -16.52 -21.92
C PRO A 139 -0.09 -17.73 -21.72
N PRO A 140 -1.43 -17.58 -21.80
CA PRO A 140 -2.34 -18.70 -21.58
C PRO A 140 -1.90 -19.87 -22.48
N ALA A 141 -1.59 -21.01 -21.86
CA ALA A 141 -1.20 -22.20 -22.58
C ALA A 141 -2.26 -22.50 -23.66
N PRO A 142 -1.85 -22.81 -24.91
CA PRO A 142 -2.81 -23.12 -25.95
C PRO A 142 -3.66 -24.32 -25.51
N PRO A 143 -4.97 -24.32 -25.81
CA PRO A 143 -5.85 -25.41 -25.42
C PRO A 143 -5.34 -26.72 -26.01
N LEU A 144 -5.20 -27.74 -25.17
CA LEU A 144 -4.87 -29.10 -25.59
C LEU A 144 -5.86 -29.55 -26.67
N PRO A 145 -5.40 -30.18 -27.77
CA PRO A 145 -6.31 -30.72 -28.78
C PRO A 145 -7.21 -31.79 -28.15
N ALA A 146 -8.52 -31.68 -28.42
CA ALA A 146 -9.51 -32.64 -27.97
C ALA A 146 -9.25 -34.02 -28.59
N PRO A 147 -9.53 -35.14 -27.88
CA PRO A 147 -9.46 -36.47 -28.46
C PRO A 147 -10.46 -36.63 -29.62
N GLU A 148 -9.97 -37.00 -30.80
CA GLU A 148 -10.84 -37.31 -31.94
C GLU A 148 -11.70 -38.56 -31.64
N ALA A 149 -13.01 -38.42 -31.83
CA ALA A 149 -13.95 -39.54 -31.82
C ALA A 149 -13.78 -40.38 -33.10
N PRO A 150 -14.01 -41.71 -33.06
CA PRO A 150 -13.72 -42.58 -34.19
C PRO A 150 -14.70 -42.34 -35.34
N ALA A 151 -14.17 -41.90 -36.49
CA ALA A 151 -14.92 -41.84 -37.74
C ALA A 151 -15.10 -43.26 -38.31
N ASN A 152 -16.37 -43.67 -38.46
CA ASN A 152 -16.74 -44.85 -39.21
C ASN A 152 -16.55 -44.55 -40.71
N ASP A 153 -15.51 -45.12 -41.32
CA ASP A 153 -15.32 -45.06 -42.77
C ASP A 153 -16.17 -46.14 -43.47
N ALA A 154 -17.33 -45.73 -43.96
CA ALA A 154 -18.01 -46.38 -45.08
C ALA A 154 -17.43 -45.81 -46.39
N GLY A 155 -16.43 -46.48 -46.96
CA GLY A 155 -15.88 -46.16 -48.28
C GLY A 155 -16.44 -47.08 -49.38
N PRO A 156 -16.95 -46.56 -50.52
CA PRO A 156 -17.25 -47.38 -51.68
C PRO A 156 -16.05 -47.48 -52.64
N THR A 157 -15.70 -48.73 -52.96
CA THR A 157 -15.15 -49.27 -54.23
C THR A 157 -13.96 -48.59 -54.93
N GLY A 158 -12.91 -49.38 -55.19
CA GLY A 158 -12.13 -49.18 -56.42
C GLY A 158 -10.72 -49.74 -56.53
N GLY A 159 -10.54 -51.07 -56.45
CA GLY A 159 -9.65 -51.84 -57.34
C GLY A 159 -8.12 -51.74 -57.23
N GLY A 160 -7.46 -52.92 -57.19
CA GLY A 160 -6.22 -53.13 -57.95
C GLY A 160 -4.98 -53.67 -57.23
N ALA A 161 -5.02 -54.97 -56.86
CA ALA A 161 -3.96 -55.99 -57.00
C ALA A 161 -2.49 -55.74 -56.57
N ARG A 162 -1.97 -56.68 -55.74
CA ARG A 162 -0.70 -57.48 -55.83
C ARG A 162 -0.37 -57.98 -54.40
N SER A 163 -0.73 -59.20 -53.97
CA SER A 163 -0.17 -60.54 -54.25
C SER A 163 1.28 -60.80 -53.79
N SER A 164 1.48 -61.95 -53.11
CA SER A 164 2.71 -62.63 -52.61
C SER A 164 3.01 -62.40 -51.11
N GLY A 165 3.15 -63.38 -50.21
CA GLY A 165 3.18 -64.85 -50.17
C GLY A 165 3.42 -65.28 -48.70
N ALA A 166 2.77 -66.34 -48.18
CA ALA A 166 3.36 -67.61 -47.69
C ALA A 166 4.68 -67.49 -46.88
N ALA A 167 4.94 -68.16 -45.75
CA ALA A 167 4.46 -69.45 -45.26
C ALA A 167 4.74 -69.61 -43.74
N SER A 168 3.97 -70.51 -43.12
CA SER A 168 4.22 -71.13 -41.82
C SER A 168 5.36 -72.15 -41.88
N GLY A 169 6.07 -72.27 -40.75
CA GLY A 169 6.83 -73.43 -40.33
C GLY A 169 6.63 -73.59 -38.83
#